data_AF-A0A2D7LJQ2-F1
#
_entry.id   AF-A0A2D7LJQ2-F1
#
_cell.length_a   1.000
_cell.length_b   1.000
_cell.length_c   1.000
_cell.angle_alpha   90.00
_cell.angle_beta   90.00
_cell.angle_gamma   90.00
#
_symmetry.space_group_name_H-M   'P 1'
#
loop_
_entity.id
_entity.type
_entity.pdbx_description
1 polymer ?
#
loop_
_entity_poly.entity_id
_entity_poly.type
_entity_poly.pdbx_seq_one_letter_code
_entity_poly.pdbx_strand_id
1 'polypeptide(L)'
;MIVEGTAYWASIKEPNTTFEPMYTVNLVVDEEIANDFASRGHNIKQMDEGSAIVIKRKVNGPNGMVRTAPRLLDQNKQEVNLAVGNGSKIRVQYNEYDWEYAGKAGKGLDLQAVQIVDLIEYKAQDGSEFFDEDEEF
;
A
#
# COMPACT_ATOMS: atom_id res chain seq x y z
N MET A 1 -1.60 -6.90 -12.77
CA MET A 1 -2.57 -7.79 -12.09
C MET A 1 -3.29 -6.99 -11.00
N ILE A 2 -4.39 -7.49 -10.44
CA ILE A 2 -5.14 -6.84 -9.35
C ILE A 2 -5.38 -7.86 -8.23
N VAL A 3 -5.24 -7.44 -6.97
CA VAL A 3 -5.60 -8.23 -5.78
C VAL A 3 -6.43 -7.35 -4.84
N GLU A 4 -7.40 -7.92 -4.16
CA GLU A 4 -8.24 -7.24 -3.19
C GLU A 4 -7.88 -7.70 -1.78
N GLY A 5 -7.99 -6.80 -0.80
CA GLY A 5 -7.78 -7.12 0.60
C GLY A 5 -7.92 -5.91 1.51
N THR A 6 -7.47 -6.08 2.74
CA THR A 6 -7.53 -5.05 3.79
C THR A 6 -6.18 -4.36 3.93
N ALA A 7 -6.18 -3.03 3.84
CA ALA A 7 -4.99 -2.21 3.86
C ALA A 7 -4.47 -1.97 5.28
N TYR A 8 -3.17 -2.15 5.47
CA TYR A 8 -2.46 -1.75 6.68
C TYR A 8 -1.13 -1.08 6.34
N TRP A 9 -0.80 -0.03 7.10
CA TRP A 9 0.40 0.80 6.94
C TRP A 9 0.56 1.30 5.49
N ALA A 10 -0.53 1.83 4.95
CA ALA A 10 -0.58 2.32 3.58
C ALA A 10 0.14 3.67 3.44
N SER A 11 1.09 3.73 2.53
CA SER A 11 1.81 4.94 2.10
C SER A 11 1.76 5.00 0.57
N ILE A 12 0.65 5.56 0.04
CA ILE A 12 0.33 5.49 -1.40
C ILE A 12 0.72 6.75 -2.15
N LYS A 13 0.23 7.92 -1.72
CA LYS A 13 0.52 9.21 -2.37
C LYS A 13 1.80 9.83 -1.82
N GLU A 14 2.05 9.62 -0.54
CA GLU A 14 3.25 10.04 0.16
C GLU A 14 4.06 8.78 0.51
N PRO A 15 5.36 8.73 0.18
CA PRO A 15 6.18 7.56 0.47
C PRO A 15 6.54 7.52 1.96
N ASN A 16 6.71 6.31 2.51
CA ASN A 16 7.38 6.14 3.78
C ASN A 16 8.87 6.47 3.61
N THR A 17 9.40 7.38 4.41
CA THR A 17 10.80 7.86 4.35
C THR A 17 11.64 7.45 5.56
N THR A 18 11.16 6.55 6.42
CA THR A 18 11.90 6.11 7.61
C THR A 18 13.21 5.41 7.25
N PHE A 19 13.23 4.69 6.13
CA PHE A 19 14.41 4.05 5.56
C PHE A 19 14.57 4.48 4.10
N GLU A 20 14.85 3.54 3.18
CA GLU A 20 14.82 3.81 1.75
C GLU A 20 13.40 4.24 1.33
N PRO A 21 13.21 5.47 0.78
CA PRO A 21 11.89 5.97 0.49
C PRO A 21 11.09 5.06 -0.46
N MET A 22 9.91 4.65 -0.02
CA MET A 22 9.05 3.77 -0.80
C MET A 22 7.56 4.02 -0.55
N TYR A 23 6.78 3.87 -1.61
CA TYR A 23 5.34 3.68 -1.51
C TYR A 23 5.09 2.22 -1.14
N THR A 24 4.19 1.95 -0.20
CA THR A 24 3.97 0.60 0.30
C THR A 24 2.57 0.41 0.85
N VAL A 25 2.11 -0.83 0.85
CA VAL A 25 0.95 -1.28 1.61
C VAL A 25 1.14 -2.73 2.01
N ASN A 26 0.75 -3.07 3.24
CA ASN A 26 0.59 -4.46 3.65
C ASN A 26 -0.87 -4.81 3.45
N LEU A 27 -1.13 -5.68 2.48
CA LEU A 27 -2.48 -6.09 2.11
C LEU A 27 -2.78 -7.42 2.79
N VAL A 28 -3.59 -7.40 3.83
CA VAL A 28 -4.10 -8.62 4.46
C VAL A 28 -5.12 -9.24 3.51
N VAL A 29 -4.92 -10.52 3.21
CA VAL A 29 -5.74 -11.31 2.28
C VAL A 29 -6.19 -12.60 2.95
N ASP A 30 -7.12 -13.31 2.32
CA ASP A 30 -7.49 -14.65 2.75
C ASP A 30 -6.35 -15.66 2.55
N GLU A 31 -6.51 -16.83 3.17
CA GLU A 31 -5.51 -17.89 3.14
C GLU A 31 -5.30 -18.46 1.73
N GLU A 32 -6.33 -18.48 0.88
CA GLU A 32 -6.25 -18.99 -0.49
C GLU A 32 -5.33 -18.11 -1.34
N ILE A 33 -5.55 -16.79 -1.30
CA ILE A 33 -4.72 -15.80 -1.98
C ILE A 33 -3.30 -15.81 -1.39
N ALA A 34 -3.15 -15.85 -0.06
CA ALA A 34 -1.84 -15.92 0.57
C ALA A 34 -1.05 -17.14 0.09
N ASN A 35 -1.70 -18.31 0.02
CA ASN A 35 -1.10 -19.55 -0.46
C ASN A 35 -0.75 -19.50 -1.95
N ASP A 36 -1.59 -18.89 -2.79
CA ASP A 36 -1.26 -18.66 -4.20
C ASP A 36 0.02 -17.81 -4.35
N PHE A 37 0.11 -16.67 -3.65
CA PHE A 37 1.30 -15.82 -3.69
C PHE A 37 2.53 -16.55 -3.13
N ALA A 38 2.40 -17.29 -2.03
CA ALA A 38 3.48 -18.10 -1.47
C ALA A 38 3.97 -19.16 -2.47
N SER A 39 3.05 -19.85 -3.15
CA SER A 39 3.37 -20.87 -4.16
C SER A 39 4.14 -20.30 -5.36
N ARG A 40 3.92 -19.02 -5.68
CA ARG A 40 4.65 -18.29 -6.72
C ARG A 40 6.01 -17.75 -6.26
N GLY A 41 6.36 -17.89 -4.99
CA GLY A 41 7.65 -17.47 -4.43
C GLY A 41 7.64 -16.06 -3.82
N HIS A 42 6.47 -15.53 -3.49
CA HIS A 42 6.34 -14.30 -2.71
C HIS A 42 6.47 -14.59 -1.22
N ASN A 43 7.05 -13.64 -0.49
CA ASN A 43 7.10 -13.71 0.97
C ASN A 43 5.79 -13.19 1.56
N ILE A 44 5.13 -14.03 2.37
CA ILE A 44 3.91 -13.68 3.10
C ILE A 44 4.28 -13.23 4.51
N LYS A 45 3.93 -12.00 4.86
CA LYS A 45 4.17 -11.45 6.18
C LYS A 45 3.02 -11.85 7.11
N GLN A 46 3.32 -12.49 8.23
CA GLN A 46 2.31 -12.72 9.26
C GLN A 46 2.14 -11.46 10.11
N MET A 47 0.89 -11.05 10.29
CA MET A 47 0.46 -9.94 11.15
C MET A 47 -0.60 -10.45 12.15
N ASP A 48 -0.94 -9.62 13.13
CA ASP A 48 -2.00 -9.94 14.10
C ASP A 48 -3.37 -10.04 13.41
N GLU A 49 -3.58 -9.27 12.35
CA GLU A 49 -4.83 -9.25 11.57
C GLU A 49 -4.91 -10.35 10.51
N GLY A 50 -3.79 -11.04 10.22
CA GLY A 50 -3.75 -12.15 9.26
C GLY A 50 -2.49 -12.20 8.40
N SER A 51 -2.56 -13.00 7.33
CA SER A 51 -1.48 -13.14 6.35
C SER A 51 -1.52 -11.98 5.36
N ALA A 52 -0.41 -11.26 5.24
CA ALA A 52 -0.32 -10.04 4.45
C ALA A 52 0.72 -10.15 3.33
N ILE A 53 0.33 -9.60 2.17
CA ILE A 53 1.20 -9.42 1.03
C ILE A 53 1.76 -7.99 1.08
N VAL A 54 3.09 -7.86 1.08
CA VAL A 54 3.75 -6.55 1.07
C VAL A 54 3.95 -6.11 -0.37
N ILE A 55 3.24 -5.06 -0.79
CA ILE A 55 3.29 -4.51 -2.14
C ILE A 55 3.94 -3.13 -2.07
N LYS A 56 5.02 -2.91 -2.83
CA LYS A 56 5.82 -1.68 -2.69
C LYS A 56 6.38 -1.16 -4.00
N ARG A 57 6.66 0.14 -4.05
CA ARG A 57 7.37 0.82 -5.14
C ARG A 57 8.40 1.75 -4.55
N LYS A 58 9.68 1.47 -4.80
CA LYS A 58 10.77 2.36 -4.38
C LYS A 58 10.70 3.68 -5.13
N VAL A 59 10.80 4.80 -4.41
CA VAL A 59 10.86 6.14 -5.00
C VAL A 59 12.09 6.28 -5.89
N ASN A 60 13.23 5.80 -5.40
CA ASN A 60 14.48 5.83 -6.15
C ASN A 60 14.63 4.56 -7.00
N GLY A 61 14.79 4.76 -8.31
CA GLY A 61 15.08 3.74 -9.30
C GLY A 61 16.56 3.71 -9.69
N PRO A 62 16.94 2.78 -10.59
CA PRO A 62 18.29 2.73 -11.14
C PRO A 62 18.62 4.02 -11.90
N ASN A 63 19.92 4.36 -11.96
CA ASN A 63 20.44 5.50 -12.72
C ASN A 63 19.84 6.88 -12.33
N GLY A 64 19.48 7.06 -11.06
CA GLY A 64 18.92 8.33 -10.57
C GLY A 64 17.49 8.61 -11.02
N MET A 65 16.80 7.63 -11.59
CA MET A 65 15.38 7.74 -11.93
C MET A 65 14.55 7.92 -10.65
N VAL A 66 13.66 8.90 -10.63
CA VAL A 66 12.65 9.05 -9.57
C VAL A 66 11.33 8.51 -10.09
N ARG A 67 10.81 7.47 -9.43
CA ARG A 67 9.51 6.88 -9.77
C ARG A 67 8.39 7.73 -9.21
N THR A 68 7.36 7.96 -10.00
CA THR A 68 6.13 8.63 -9.58
C THR A 68 5.36 7.81 -8.56
N ALA A 69 4.57 8.50 -7.74
CA ALA A 69 3.63 7.87 -6.83
C ALA A 69 2.62 6.98 -7.58
N PRO A 70 2.20 5.85 -6.99
CA PRO A 70 1.04 5.10 -7.45
C PRO A 70 -0.21 5.98 -7.57
N ARG A 71 -1.10 5.61 -8.50
CA ARG A 71 -2.42 6.26 -8.59
C ARG A 71 -3.28 5.82 -7.41
N LEU A 72 -4.06 6.72 -6.85
CA LEU A 72 -5.06 6.42 -5.82
C LEU A 72 -6.43 6.81 -6.38
N LEU A 73 -7.33 5.84 -6.41
CA LEU A 73 -8.66 5.95 -7.01
C LEU A 73 -9.73 5.72 -5.96
N ASP A 74 -10.84 6.43 -6.05
CA ASP A 74 -12.05 6.15 -5.28
C ASP A 74 -12.89 5.02 -5.93
N GLN A 75 -14.06 4.76 -5.37
CA GLN A 75 -15.03 3.79 -5.90
C GLN A 75 -15.47 4.12 -7.34
N ASN A 76 -15.53 5.42 -7.68
CA ASN A 76 -15.91 5.93 -9.00
C ASN A 76 -14.74 5.97 -10.00
N LYS A 77 -13.56 5.48 -9.60
CA LYS A 77 -12.31 5.51 -10.39
C LYS A 77 -11.81 6.93 -10.68
N GLN A 78 -12.19 7.90 -9.86
CA GLN A 78 -11.65 9.25 -9.88
C GLN A 78 -10.38 9.30 -9.04
N GLU A 79 -9.40 10.08 -9.49
CA GLU A 79 -8.16 10.25 -8.73
C GLU A 79 -8.41 11.09 -7.48
N VAL A 80 -7.96 10.57 -6.34
CA VAL A 80 -8.08 11.23 -5.04
C VAL A 80 -6.70 11.35 -4.40
N ASN A 81 -6.57 12.34 -3.51
CA ASN A 81 -5.34 12.57 -2.74
C ASN A 81 -5.68 12.60 -1.25
N LEU A 82 -5.81 11.42 -0.66
CA LEU A 82 -6.16 11.23 0.76
C LEU A 82 -5.34 10.10 1.38
N ALA A 83 -5.29 10.07 2.70
CA ALA A 83 -4.66 8.99 3.46
C ALA A 83 -5.61 7.79 3.56
N VAL A 84 -5.09 6.59 3.28
CA VAL A 84 -5.84 5.34 3.43
C VAL A 84 -5.58 4.80 4.84
N GLY A 85 -6.58 4.82 5.70
CA GLY A 85 -6.47 4.34 7.07
C GLY A 85 -6.38 2.81 7.16
N ASN A 86 -5.80 2.34 8.27
CA ASN A 86 -5.71 0.90 8.56
C ASN A 86 -7.10 0.28 8.65
N GLY A 87 -7.28 -0.88 8.03
CA GLY A 87 -8.56 -1.59 7.96
C GLY A 87 -9.41 -1.22 6.73
N SER A 88 -9.00 -0.23 5.93
CA SER A 88 -9.69 0.10 4.68
C SER A 88 -9.67 -1.09 3.70
N LYS A 89 -10.78 -1.36 3.00
CA LYS A 89 -10.79 -2.34 1.91
C LYS A 89 -10.33 -1.70 0.62
N ILE A 90 -9.35 -2.30 -0.04
CA ILE A 90 -8.76 -1.77 -1.25
C ILE A 90 -8.51 -2.85 -2.29
N ARG A 91 -8.41 -2.43 -3.55
CA ARG A 91 -7.89 -3.22 -4.66
C ARG A 91 -6.56 -2.64 -5.09
N VAL A 92 -5.54 -3.48 -5.16
CA VAL A 92 -4.18 -3.08 -5.49
C VAL A 92 -3.82 -3.61 -6.86
N GLN A 93 -3.49 -2.70 -7.77
CA GLN A 93 -2.86 -3.03 -9.04
C GLN A 93 -1.35 -3.10 -8.85
N TYR A 94 -0.76 -4.20 -9.32
CA TYR A 94 0.67 -4.45 -9.20
C TYR A 94 1.25 -5.11 -10.45
N ASN A 95 2.56 -4.98 -10.60
CA ASN A 95 3.38 -5.75 -11.53
C ASN A 95 4.28 -6.69 -10.74
N GLU A 96 4.36 -7.94 -11.17
CA GLU A 96 5.26 -8.92 -10.58
C GLU A 96 6.62 -8.86 -11.27
N TYR A 97 7.70 -9.01 -10.50
CA TYR A 97 9.05 -9.09 -11.04
C TYR A 97 9.88 -10.08 -10.24
N ASP A 98 10.82 -10.73 -10.90
CA ASP A 98 11.84 -11.56 -10.26
C ASP A 98 12.99 -10.68 -9.78
N TRP A 99 13.55 -11.01 -8.61
CA TRP A 99 14.75 -10.37 -8.11
C TRP A 99 15.76 -11.40 -7.64
N GLU A 100 17.03 -11.06 -7.78
CA GLU A 100 18.14 -11.79 -7.20
C GLU A 100 19.04 -10.80 -6.47
N TYR A 101 19.33 -11.09 -5.20
CA TYR A 101 20.22 -10.29 -4.38
C TYR A 101 20.99 -11.16 -3.40
N ALA A 102 22.31 -11.01 -3.37
CA ALA A 102 23.21 -11.74 -2.48
C ALA A 102 22.99 -13.26 -2.48
N GLY A 103 22.78 -13.86 -3.66
CA GLY A 103 22.53 -15.29 -3.84
C GLY A 103 21.15 -15.77 -3.41
N LYS A 104 20.25 -14.85 -3.00
CA LYS A 104 18.83 -15.14 -2.79
C LYS A 104 18.06 -14.67 -4.02
N ALA A 105 17.17 -15.51 -4.53
CA ALA A 105 16.21 -15.14 -5.55
C ALA A 105 14.79 -15.20 -4.97
N GLY A 106 13.89 -14.41 -5.54
CA GLY A 106 12.49 -14.42 -5.16
C GLY A 106 11.66 -13.54 -6.07
N LYS A 107 10.39 -13.37 -5.72
CA LYS A 107 9.48 -12.47 -6.42
C LYS A 107 9.17 -11.22 -5.60
N GLY A 108 8.92 -10.13 -6.31
CA GLY A 108 8.51 -8.85 -5.77
C GLY A 108 7.30 -8.30 -6.51
N LEU A 109 6.64 -7.32 -5.89
CA LEU A 109 5.41 -6.71 -6.39
C LEU A 109 5.60 -5.20 -6.44
N ASP A 110 5.63 -4.64 -7.65
CA ASP A 110 5.73 -3.21 -7.90
C ASP A 110 4.33 -2.56 -7.87
N LEU A 111 4.10 -1.71 -6.88
CA LEU A 111 2.82 -1.02 -6.64
C LEU A 111 2.50 -0.02 -7.78
N GLN A 112 1.43 -0.24 -8.55
CA GLN A 112 1.06 0.63 -9.67
C GLN A 112 -0.08 1.60 -9.33
N ALA A 113 -1.16 1.06 -8.76
CA ALA A 113 -2.35 1.84 -8.41
C ALA A 113 -3.11 1.17 -7.28
N VAL A 114 -3.90 1.95 -6.56
CA VAL A 114 -4.81 1.51 -5.51
C VAL A 114 -6.20 2.07 -5.80
N GLN A 115 -7.22 1.24 -5.71
CA GLN A 115 -8.62 1.64 -5.71
C GLN A 115 -9.21 1.39 -4.33
N ILE A 116 -9.82 2.40 -3.75
CA ILE A 116 -10.53 2.31 -2.47
C ILE A 116 -11.89 1.68 -2.72
N VAL A 117 -12.18 0.61 -1.97
CA VAL A 117 -13.49 -0.06 -1.96
C VAL A 117 -14.27 0.38 -0.74
N ASP A 118 -13.64 0.45 0.42
CA ASP A 118 -14.23 0.91 1.67
C ASP A 118 -13.18 1.70 2.45
N LEU A 119 -13.41 3.00 2.66
CA LEU A 119 -12.43 3.88 3.29
C LEU A 119 -12.66 3.90 4.80
N ILE A 120 -11.63 3.54 5.56
CA ILE A 120 -11.52 3.95 6.95
C ILE A 120 -10.65 5.19 6.96
N GLU A 121 -11.26 6.33 7.26
CA GLU A 121 -10.51 7.56 7.44
C GLU A 121 -9.58 7.43 8.64
N TYR A 122 -8.40 8.05 8.54
CA TYR A 122 -7.57 8.22 9.72
C TYR A 122 -8.38 9.04 10.74
N LYS A 123 -8.84 8.40 11.83
CA LYS A 123 -9.23 9.15 13.02
C LYS A 123 -8.00 9.94 13.40
N ALA A 124 -8.10 11.25 13.30
CA ALA A 124 -6.98 12.12 13.55
C ALA A 124 -6.33 11.75 14.88
N GLN A 125 -5.00 11.75 14.86
CA GLN A 125 -4.16 11.71 16.04
C GLN A 125 -4.70 12.71 17.06
N ASP A 126 -4.78 12.32 18.34
CA ASP A 126 -5.22 13.16 19.48
C ASP A 126 -4.93 14.65 19.23
N GLY A 127 -6.00 15.45 19.06
CA GLY A 127 -5.90 16.89 18.81
C GLY A 127 -6.66 17.47 17.60
N SER A 128 -7.42 16.69 16.82
CA SER A 128 -8.28 17.29 15.77
C SER A 128 -9.40 18.18 16.31
N GLU A 129 -9.82 17.99 17.57
CA GLU A 129 -10.79 18.86 18.24
C GLU A 129 -10.29 20.31 18.47
N PHE A 130 -9.01 20.62 18.18
CA PHE A 130 -8.47 21.98 18.24
C PHE A 130 -8.65 22.79 16.96
N PHE A 131 -9.06 22.16 15.86
CA PHE A 131 -9.17 22.83 14.55
C PHE A 131 -10.63 23.05 14.11
N ASP A 132 -11.60 22.55 14.88
CA ASP A 132 -13.00 22.92 14.76
C ASP A 132 -13.30 24.15 15.64
N GLU A 133 -12.64 25.27 15.37
CA GLU A 133 -13.18 26.58 15.74
C GLU A 133 -13.70 27.24 14.47
N ASP A 134 -15.02 27.18 14.30
CA ASP A 134 -15.80 28.18 13.58
C ASP A 134 -15.51 29.57 14.19
N GLU A 135 -14.37 30.17 13.86
CA GLU A 135 -14.15 31.61 14.02
C GLU A 135 -14.90 32.33 12.88
N GLU A 136 -16.21 32.51 13.04
CA GLU A 136 -16.91 33.64 12.44
C GLU A 136 -16.42 34.93 13.14
N PHE A 137 -15.55 35.69 12.45
CA PHE A 137 -15.27 37.10 12.74
C PHE A 137 -16.24 38.02 12.01
#